data_AF-A0A8J6TP54-F1
#
_entry.id   AF-A0A8J6TP54-F1
#
_cell.length_a   1.000
_cell.length_b   1.000
_cell.length_c   1.000
_cell.angle_alpha   90.00
_cell.angle_beta   90.00
_cell.angle_gamma   90.00
#
_symmetry.space_group_name_H-M   'P 1'
#
loop_
_entity.id
_entity.type
_entity.pdbx_description
1 polymer ?
#
loop_
_entity_poly.entity_id
_entity_poly.type
_entity_poly.pdbx_seq_one_letter_code
_entity_poly.pdbx_strand_id
1 'polypeptide(L)'
;GLVSCGSGFFLQNATDARAALAMVRDASDVLALLLEGGRTTVAGRLAGAFRNIGRDRIADDIVKTMQTADYDIREKDPFESTINLILPAREQSPYVNRIYLMWQQMREPILKQFPAAPGRPSDIAAYLKAADDIYVTDAYHSLSIEGYRVSPELIERVRSGEWNPDENEDDREHRNALAARGYWQAYQAVRESVRKVLEGENPGAVSDDDHGDWYREMFGPSVTAGLLRTADLAGYRNDQVYIRRSMHVPPRYEAVRDCMPAFFDLLREEPEPSVRVVLGHFVFVYIHPYMDGNGRIGRFLMNVMLAAGGYPWTVIPLEKRDDYMDALEKGSVEQDIALFAIFLGRLVSESF
;
A
#
# COMPACT_ATOMS: atom_id res chain seq x y z
N GLY A 1 -9.61 -1.56 26.21
CA GLY A 1 -8.44 -1.24 25.35
C GLY A 1 -8.15 0.24 25.41
N LEU A 2 -6.98 0.68 24.95
CA LEU A 2 -6.51 2.08 25.01
C LEU A 2 -7.52 3.11 24.46
N VAL A 3 -8.32 2.72 23.46
CA VAL A 3 -9.39 3.52 22.84
C VAL A 3 -10.54 3.87 23.82
N SER A 4 -10.69 3.11 24.91
CA SER A 4 -11.71 3.34 25.94
C SER A 4 -11.20 4.15 27.14
N CYS A 5 -9.88 4.42 27.22
CA CYS A 5 -9.27 5.09 28.37
C CYS A 5 -9.30 6.61 28.19
N GLY A 6 -9.76 7.36 29.20
CA GLY A 6 -9.70 8.83 29.22
C GLY A 6 -8.30 9.39 29.48
N SER A 7 -8.09 10.69 29.29
CA SER A 7 -6.78 11.34 29.49
C SER A 7 -6.22 11.16 30.91
N GLY A 8 -7.09 11.12 31.93
CA GLY A 8 -6.68 10.88 33.31
C GLY A 8 -5.92 9.56 33.52
N PHE A 9 -6.19 8.53 32.71
CA PHE A 9 -5.45 7.26 32.79
C PHE A 9 -3.98 7.41 32.37
N PHE A 10 -3.71 8.17 31.30
CA PHE A 10 -2.35 8.40 30.79
C PHE A 10 -1.52 9.26 31.74
N LEU A 11 -2.16 10.16 32.50
CA LEU A 11 -1.52 10.95 33.54
C LEU A 11 -1.21 10.10 34.78
N GLN A 12 -2.20 9.35 35.27
CA GLN A 12 -2.09 8.59 36.53
C GLN A 12 -1.28 7.30 36.40
N ASN A 13 -1.28 6.67 35.21
CA ASN A 13 -0.67 5.37 34.95
C ASN A 13 0.25 5.45 33.72
N ALA A 14 1.12 6.47 33.69
CA ALA A 14 1.92 6.79 32.51
C ALA A 14 2.77 5.61 32.02
N THR A 15 3.38 4.83 32.93
CA THR A 15 4.18 3.65 32.56
C THR A 15 3.33 2.55 31.92
N ASP A 16 2.18 2.21 32.51
CA ASP A 16 1.30 1.16 32.00
C ASP A 16 0.65 1.56 30.67
N ALA A 17 0.28 2.84 30.53
CA ALA A 17 -0.21 3.39 29.28
C ALA A 17 0.85 3.28 28.17
N ARG A 18 2.11 3.65 28.47
CA ARG A 18 3.22 3.53 27.51
C ARG A 18 3.57 2.07 27.20
N ALA A 19 3.50 1.17 28.17
CA ALA A 19 3.67 -0.27 27.94
C ALA A 19 2.57 -0.83 27.03
N ALA A 20 1.31 -0.46 27.27
CA ALA A 20 0.20 -0.86 26.42
C ALA A 20 0.31 -0.26 25.00
N LEU A 21 0.75 1.00 24.86
CA LEU A 21 1.03 1.62 23.57
C LEU A 21 2.20 0.92 22.85
N ALA A 22 3.25 0.53 23.58
CA ALA A 22 4.38 -0.20 23.01
C ALA A 22 4.01 -1.59 22.48
N MET A 23 2.93 -2.18 22.99
CA MET A 23 2.36 -3.44 22.51
C MET A 23 1.52 -3.28 21.22
N VAL A 24 1.05 -2.05 20.93
CA VAL A 24 0.38 -1.75 19.66
C VAL A 24 1.42 -1.72 18.57
N ARG A 25 1.28 -2.61 17.59
CA ARG A 25 2.30 -2.84 16.57
C ARG A 25 2.09 -1.96 15.34
N ASP A 26 0.85 -1.53 15.09
CA ASP A 26 0.46 -0.76 13.91
C ASP A 26 -0.79 0.09 14.21
N ALA A 27 -0.98 1.19 13.48
CA ALA A 27 -2.13 2.08 13.64
C ALA A 27 -3.48 1.37 13.42
N SER A 28 -3.53 0.37 12.54
CA SER A 28 -4.73 -0.43 12.24
C SER A 28 -5.36 -1.11 13.47
N ASP A 29 -4.57 -1.39 14.52
CA ASP A 29 -5.04 -1.99 15.78
C ASP A 29 -6.04 -1.12 16.53
N VAL A 30 -5.93 0.19 16.36
CA VAL A 30 -6.77 1.18 17.03
C VAL A 30 -7.68 1.90 16.04
N LEU A 31 -7.26 2.04 14.78
CA LEU A 31 -7.96 2.82 13.76
C LEU A 31 -9.37 2.30 13.48
N ALA A 32 -9.58 0.99 13.39
CA ALA A 32 -10.91 0.42 13.14
C ALA A 32 -11.92 0.90 14.21
N LEU A 33 -11.53 0.87 15.48
CA LEU A 33 -12.35 1.32 16.61
C LEU A 33 -12.50 2.85 16.70
N LEU A 34 -11.49 3.59 16.23
CA LEU A 34 -11.54 5.06 16.18
C LEU A 34 -12.51 5.53 15.08
N LEU A 35 -12.50 4.86 13.93
CA LEU A 35 -13.31 5.17 12.75
C LEU A 35 -14.79 4.79 12.91
N GLU A 36 -15.07 3.65 13.56
CA GLU A 36 -16.44 3.14 13.76
C GLU A 36 -17.32 4.07 14.63
N GLY A 37 -16.70 4.96 15.43
CA GLY A 37 -17.41 5.93 16.26
C GLY A 37 -17.03 7.39 16.03
N GLY A 38 -16.28 7.71 14.97
CA GLY A 38 -15.81 9.08 14.71
C GLY A 38 -15.10 9.71 15.90
N ARG A 39 -14.27 8.94 16.62
CA ARG A 39 -13.75 9.30 17.96
C ARG A 39 -12.58 10.28 17.89
N THR A 40 -12.78 11.45 17.29
CA THR A 40 -11.73 12.45 16.99
C THR A 40 -10.87 12.83 18.20
N THR A 41 -11.49 13.03 19.36
CA THR A 41 -10.76 13.36 20.60
C THR A 41 -9.88 12.22 21.09
N VAL A 42 -10.31 10.96 20.91
CA VAL A 42 -9.52 9.78 21.29
C VAL A 42 -8.40 9.56 20.27
N ALA A 43 -8.68 9.73 18.98
CA ALA A 43 -7.69 9.59 17.93
C ALA A 43 -6.57 10.61 18.09
N GLY A 44 -6.90 11.90 18.31
CA GLY A 44 -5.91 12.96 18.53
C GLY A 44 -5.08 12.73 19.78
N ARG A 45 -5.68 12.15 20.83
CA ARG A 45 -4.97 11.72 22.04
C ARG A 45 -3.99 10.57 21.76
N LEU A 46 -4.42 9.54 21.04
CA LEU A 46 -3.57 8.38 20.76
C LEU A 46 -2.43 8.74 19.81
N ALA A 47 -2.66 9.58 18.80
CA ALA A 47 -1.61 10.09 17.93
C ALA A 47 -0.51 10.78 18.75
N GLY A 48 -0.87 11.74 19.62
CA GLY A 48 0.09 12.39 20.51
C GLY A 48 0.80 11.42 21.44
N ALA A 49 0.08 10.42 21.97
CA ALA A 49 0.64 9.40 22.85
C ALA A 49 1.65 8.47 22.15
N PHE A 50 1.41 8.11 20.88
CA PHE A 50 2.35 7.32 20.08
C PHE A 50 3.60 8.13 19.73
N ARG A 51 3.44 9.41 19.37
CA ARG A 51 4.56 10.33 19.13
C ARG A 51 5.44 10.47 20.38
N ASN A 52 4.82 10.55 21.57
CA ASN A 52 5.54 10.61 22.85
C ASN A 52 6.50 9.42 23.09
N ILE A 53 6.16 8.23 22.58
CA ILE A 53 6.98 7.01 22.74
C ILE A 53 7.86 6.70 21.51
N GLY A 54 8.03 7.67 20.60
CA GLY A 54 8.84 7.52 19.39
C GLY A 54 8.22 6.61 18.32
N ARG A 55 6.89 6.47 18.32
CA ARG A 55 6.12 5.73 17.31
C ARG A 55 5.46 6.70 16.33
N ASP A 56 6.26 7.60 15.75
CA ASP A 56 5.77 8.72 14.92
C ASP A 56 4.92 8.25 13.74
N ARG A 57 5.32 7.17 13.08
CA ARG A 57 4.55 6.60 11.97
C ARG A 57 3.13 6.18 12.37
N ILE A 58 2.97 5.51 13.51
CA ILE A 58 1.63 5.11 14.01
C ILE A 58 0.80 6.37 14.28
N ALA A 59 1.41 7.43 14.82
CA ALA A 59 0.72 8.70 15.05
C ALA A 59 0.27 9.35 13.74
N ASP A 60 1.16 9.44 12.76
CA ASP A 60 0.89 10.05 11.46
C ASP A 60 -0.19 9.25 10.70
N ASP A 61 -0.14 7.92 10.73
CA ASP A 61 -1.17 7.07 10.13
C ASP A 61 -2.54 7.25 10.79
N ILE A 62 -2.60 7.42 12.12
CA ILE A 62 -3.86 7.72 12.82
C ILE A 62 -4.43 9.06 12.34
N VAL A 63 -3.59 10.10 12.26
CA VAL A 63 -4.03 11.45 11.87
C VAL A 63 -4.51 11.45 10.41
N LYS A 64 -3.68 10.97 9.48
CA LYS A 64 -4.01 10.92 8.06
C LYS A 64 -5.29 10.14 7.81
N THR A 65 -5.44 8.95 8.40
CA THR A 65 -6.62 8.11 8.17
C THR A 65 -7.90 8.74 8.70
N MET A 66 -7.87 9.38 9.86
CA MET A 66 -9.05 10.09 10.38
C MET A 66 -9.44 11.28 9.48
N GLN A 67 -8.45 12.03 8.97
CA GLN A 67 -8.70 13.14 8.05
C GLN A 67 -9.28 12.67 6.70
N THR A 68 -8.77 11.58 6.12
CA THR A 68 -9.32 11.03 4.87
C THR A 68 -10.73 10.49 5.03
N ALA A 69 -11.09 10.04 6.23
CA ALA A 69 -12.46 9.66 6.59
C ALA A 69 -13.36 10.88 6.92
N ASP A 70 -12.93 12.09 6.56
CA ASP A 70 -13.62 13.38 6.72
C ASP A 70 -13.87 13.79 8.18
N TYR A 71 -12.96 13.40 9.10
CA TYR A 71 -13.00 13.83 10.50
C TYR A 71 -11.96 14.91 10.81
N ASP A 72 -12.39 16.00 11.48
CA ASP A 72 -11.48 17.01 12.04
C ASP A 72 -10.79 16.48 13.31
N ILE A 73 -9.51 16.14 13.18
CA ILE A 73 -8.68 15.63 14.26
C ILE A 73 -7.64 16.68 14.68
N ARG A 74 -7.50 16.87 16.00
CA ARG A 74 -6.44 17.68 16.59
C ARG A 74 -5.59 16.81 17.51
N GLU A 75 -4.33 16.66 17.14
CA GLU A 75 -3.37 15.91 17.94
C GLU A 75 -3.13 16.58 19.30
N LYS A 76 -3.11 15.78 20.37
CA LYS A 76 -2.82 16.25 21.73
C LYS A 76 -2.15 15.16 22.55
N ASP A 77 -0.88 15.35 22.89
CA ASP A 77 -0.15 14.45 23.80
C ASP A 77 -0.83 14.42 25.18
N PRO A 78 -1.25 13.24 25.70
CA PRO A 78 -1.82 13.11 27.03
C PRO A 78 -0.80 12.97 28.16
N PHE A 79 0.50 12.88 27.86
CA PHE A 79 1.56 12.78 28.86
C PHE A 79 2.15 14.16 29.21
N GLU A 80 2.61 14.33 30.45
CA GLU A 80 3.31 15.56 30.89
C GLU A 80 4.82 15.53 30.60
N SER A 81 5.36 14.36 30.28
CA SER A 81 6.79 14.13 30.07
C SER A 81 7.05 13.28 28.82
N THR A 82 8.14 13.58 28.13
CA THR A 82 8.69 12.77 27.04
C THR A 82 9.69 11.76 27.59
N ILE A 83 9.74 10.56 27.04
CA ILE A 83 10.77 9.57 27.37
C ILE A 83 11.45 9.04 26.11
N ASN A 84 12.79 8.93 26.14
CA ASN A 84 13.55 8.25 25.10
C ASN A 84 13.54 6.74 25.37
N LEU A 85 12.54 6.04 24.84
CA LEU A 85 12.37 4.60 25.01
C LEU A 85 13.07 3.84 23.89
N ILE A 86 14.14 3.10 24.21
CA ILE A 86 14.79 2.16 23.28
C ILE A 86 14.31 0.75 23.64
N LEU A 87 13.29 0.26 22.94
CA LEU A 87 12.80 -1.11 23.10
C LEU A 87 13.69 -2.08 22.29
N PRO A 88 14.00 -3.28 22.82
CA PRO A 88 14.82 -4.26 22.09
C PRO A 88 14.18 -4.63 20.75
N ALA A 89 15.02 -4.70 19.71
CA ALA A 89 14.62 -5.09 18.37
C ALA A 89 14.25 -6.58 18.33
N ARG A 90 12.96 -6.86 18.51
CA ARG A 90 12.16 -8.03 18.06
C ARG A 90 12.75 -9.44 18.27
N GLU A 91 12.01 -10.29 18.99
CA GLU A 91 11.96 -11.71 18.62
C GLU A 91 11.42 -11.78 17.18
N GLN A 92 12.23 -12.21 16.21
CA GLN A 92 11.80 -12.26 14.81
C GLN A 92 10.77 -13.38 14.61
N SER A 93 9.56 -12.96 14.25
CA SER A 93 8.46 -13.85 13.88
C SER A 93 8.87 -14.84 12.78
N PRO A 94 8.47 -16.13 12.83
CA PRO A 94 8.78 -17.10 11.77
C PRO A 94 8.33 -16.65 10.37
N TYR A 95 7.29 -15.81 10.29
CA TYR A 95 6.83 -15.22 9.04
C TYR A 95 7.84 -14.22 8.47
N VAL A 96 8.48 -13.42 9.33
CA VAL A 96 9.55 -12.50 8.94
C VAL A 96 10.74 -13.29 8.41
N ASN A 97 11.16 -14.34 9.11
CA ASN A 97 12.26 -15.22 8.66
C ASN A 97 11.97 -15.83 7.27
N ARG A 98 10.72 -16.24 7.02
CA ARG A 98 10.31 -16.75 5.70
C ARG A 98 10.44 -15.67 4.61
N ILE A 99 10.07 -14.42 4.88
CA ILE A 99 10.23 -13.32 3.91
C ILE A 99 11.70 -13.10 3.58
N TYR A 100 12.58 -13.04 4.58
CA TYR A 100 14.03 -12.91 4.36
C TYR A 100 14.59 -14.06 3.52
N LEU A 101 14.25 -15.31 3.87
CA LEU A 101 14.72 -16.49 3.14
C LEU A 101 14.22 -16.50 1.70
N MET A 102 12.94 -16.19 1.50
CA MET A 102 12.33 -16.08 0.18
C MET A 102 13.01 -15.02 -0.67
N TRP A 103 13.26 -13.83 -0.10
CA TRP A 103 13.96 -12.75 -0.78
C TRP A 103 15.34 -13.18 -1.27
N GLN A 104 16.13 -13.81 -0.39
CA GLN A 104 17.48 -14.28 -0.71
C GLN A 104 17.48 -15.37 -1.80
N GLN A 105 16.57 -16.35 -1.72
CA GLN A 105 16.49 -17.44 -2.69
C GLN A 105 16.04 -16.97 -4.06
N MET A 106 15.10 -16.02 -4.12
CA MET A 106 14.49 -15.54 -5.36
C MET A 106 15.35 -14.51 -6.09
N ARG A 107 16.33 -13.90 -5.41
CA ARG A 107 17.20 -12.86 -5.97
C ARG A 107 17.97 -13.30 -7.22
N GLU A 108 18.66 -14.43 -7.17
CA GLU A 108 19.51 -14.89 -8.28
C GLU A 108 18.70 -15.24 -9.55
N PRO A 109 17.57 -15.97 -9.47
CA PRO A 109 16.69 -16.16 -10.64
C PRO A 109 16.24 -14.85 -11.30
N ILE A 110 15.92 -13.81 -10.51
CA ILE A 110 15.49 -12.51 -11.06
C ILE A 110 16.62 -11.86 -11.85
N LEU A 111 17.82 -11.81 -11.29
CA LEU A 111 19.00 -11.21 -11.94
C LEU A 111 19.34 -11.89 -13.27
N LYS A 112 19.04 -13.19 -13.42
CA LYS A 112 19.27 -13.94 -14.67
C LYS A 112 18.22 -13.67 -15.74
N GLN A 113 16.99 -13.32 -15.36
CA GLN A 113 15.84 -13.29 -16.27
C GLN A 113 15.34 -11.88 -16.59
N PHE A 114 15.48 -10.94 -15.66
CA PHE A 114 14.94 -9.59 -15.80
C PHE A 114 15.97 -8.67 -16.47
N PRO A 115 15.55 -7.76 -17.39
CA PRO A 115 16.47 -6.88 -18.11
C PRO A 115 17.25 -5.96 -17.17
N ALA A 116 18.49 -5.65 -17.54
CA ALA A 116 19.33 -4.70 -16.80
C ALA A 116 18.68 -3.31 -16.73
N ALA A 117 18.92 -2.61 -15.62
CA ALA A 117 18.35 -1.28 -15.41
C ALA A 117 18.93 -0.26 -16.41
N PRO A 118 18.09 0.52 -17.11
CA PRO A 118 18.56 1.59 -17.99
C PRO A 118 19.35 2.68 -17.25
N GLY A 119 19.14 2.78 -15.94
CA GLY A 119 19.65 3.88 -15.13
C GLY A 119 18.61 4.99 -15.03
N ARG A 120 18.73 5.79 -13.97
CA ARG A 120 17.73 6.80 -13.60
C ARG A 120 17.47 7.78 -14.75
N PRO A 121 16.20 8.09 -15.08
CA PRO A 121 15.87 9.04 -16.14
C PRO A 121 16.45 10.43 -15.83
N SER A 122 17.04 11.08 -16.83
CA SER A 122 17.54 12.45 -16.69
C SER A 122 16.44 13.51 -16.76
N ASP A 123 15.33 13.21 -17.45
CA ASP A 123 14.18 14.08 -17.59
C ASP A 123 12.97 13.51 -16.82
N ILE A 124 12.81 13.98 -15.58
CA ILE A 124 11.73 13.58 -14.68
C ILE A 124 10.36 14.01 -15.24
N ALA A 125 10.29 15.19 -15.87
CA ALA A 125 9.04 15.70 -16.42
C ALA A 125 8.57 14.86 -17.60
N ALA A 126 9.49 14.45 -18.49
CA ALA A 126 9.18 13.54 -19.58
C ALA A 126 8.73 12.16 -19.08
N TYR A 127 9.37 11.62 -18.03
CA TYR A 127 8.95 10.35 -17.43
C TYR A 127 7.52 10.42 -16.88
N LEU A 128 7.23 11.43 -16.05
CA LEU A 128 5.90 11.61 -15.47
C LEU A 128 4.84 11.83 -16.56
N LYS A 129 5.17 12.62 -17.59
CA LYS A 129 4.28 12.82 -18.73
C LYS A 129 4.01 11.50 -19.46
N ALA A 130 5.02 10.66 -19.70
CA ALA A 130 4.84 9.37 -20.36
C ALA A 130 3.91 8.45 -19.54
N ALA A 131 4.05 8.45 -18.21
CA ALA A 131 3.12 7.75 -17.33
C ALA A 131 1.69 8.32 -17.40
N ASP A 132 1.55 9.66 -17.43
CA ASP A 132 0.25 10.34 -17.55
C ASP A 132 -0.44 10.06 -18.90
N ASP A 133 0.34 9.92 -19.97
CA ASP A 133 -0.14 9.65 -21.33
C ASP A 133 -0.74 8.23 -21.44
N ILE A 134 -0.24 7.25 -20.66
CA ILE A 134 -0.74 5.86 -20.66
C ILE A 134 -1.70 5.54 -19.52
N TYR A 135 -2.04 6.52 -18.67
CA TYR A 135 -2.89 6.32 -17.48
C TYR A 135 -4.22 5.62 -17.80
N VAL A 136 -4.91 6.00 -18.88
CA VAL A 136 -6.21 5.40 -19.22
C VAL A 136 -6.07 3.89 -19.47
N THR A 137 -5.01 3.50 -20.17
CA THR A 137 -4.66 2.10 -20.44
C THR A 137 -4.30 1.37 -19.14
N ASP A 138 -3.49 1.99 -18.28
CA ASP A 138 -3.13 1.44 -16.97
C ASP A 138 -4.37 1.17 -16.10
N ALA A 139 -5.23 2.18 -15.94
CA ALA A 139 -6.44 2.10 -15.15
C ALA A 139 -7.41 1.05 -15.69
N TYR A 140 -7.61 0.99 -17.00
CA TYR A 140 -8.48 0.00 -17.63
C TYR A 140 -8.02 -1.42 -17.30
N HIS A 141 -6.77 -1.75 -17.61
CA HIS A 141 -6.27 -3.12 -17.40
C HIS A 141 -6.18 -3.46 -15.91
N SER A 142 -5.69 -2.54 -15.08
CA SER A 142 -5.56 -2.74 -13.64
C SER A 142 -6.91 -2.97 -12.95
N LEU A 143 -7.95 -2.20 -13.28
CA LEU A 143 -9.29 -2.38 -12.71
C LEU A 143 -9.96 -3.66 -13.25
N SER A 144 -9.84 -3.94 -14.54
CA SER A 144 -10.47 -5.12 -15.14
C SER A 144 -9.85 -6.43 -14.68
N ILE A 145 -8.54 -6.47 -14.35
CA ILE A 145 -7.90 -7.65 -13.75
C ILE A 145 -8.58 -8.08 -12.43
N GLU A 146 -9.03 -7.09 -11.66
CA GLU A 146 -9.76 -7.29 -10.39
C GLU A 146 -11.27 -7.54 -10.61
N GLY A 147 -11.74 -7.51 -11.86
CA GLY A 147 -13.12 -7.83 -12.24
C GLY A 147 -14.07 -6.63 -12.31
N TYR A 148 -13.56 -5.40 -12.21
CA TYR A 148 -14.38 -4.20 -12.46
C TYR A 148 -14.71 -4.08 -13.95
N ARG A 149 -15.93 -3.64 -14.26
CA ARG A 149 -16.37 -3.37 -15.63
C ARG A 149 -16.22 -1.88 -15.88
N VAL A 150 -15.12 -1.48 -16.48
CA VAL A 150 -14.81 -0.08 -16.79
C VAL A 150 -14.50 0.05 -18.27
N SER A 151 -14.79 1.21 -18.84
CA SER A 151 -14.42 1.57 -20.21
C SER A 151 -13.40 2.71 -20.22
N PRO A 152 -12.58 2.85 -21.26
CA PRO A 152 -11.68 3.99 -21.42
C PRO A 152 -12.41 5.34 -21.30
N GLU A 153 -13.62 5.44 -21.84
CA GLU A 153 -14.45 6.66 -21.79
C GLU A 153 -14.85 7.00 -20.35
N LEU A 154 -15.28 6.01 -19.56
CA LEU A 154 -15.59 6.22 -18.14
C LEU A 154 -14.36 6.70 -17.37
N ILE A 155 -13.20 6.08 -17.62
CA ILE A 155 -11.94 6.43 -16.97
C ILE A 155 -11.54 7.87 -17.32
N GLU A 156 -11.66 8.27 -18.58
CA GLU A 156 -11.32 9.63 -19.02
C GLU A 156 -12.30 10.68 -18.47
N ARG A 157 -13.59 10.37 -18.38
CA ARG A 157 -14.57 11.25 -17.72
C ARG A 157 -14.24 11.46 -16.23
N VAL A 158 -13.86 10.40 -15.55
CA VAL A 158 -13.42 10.48 -14.14
C VAL A 158 -12.13 11.32 -14.02
N ARG A 159 -11.16 11.09 -14.91
CA ARG A 159 -9.88 11.81 -14.95
C ARG A 159 -10.06 13.31 -15.17
N SER A 160 -10.92 13.69 -16.11
CA SER A 160 -11.21 15.09 -16.48
C SER A 160 -12.10 15.83 -15.48
N GLY A 161 -12.76 15.11 -14.56
CA GLY A 161 -13.70 15.68 -13.59
C GLY A 161 -15.11 15.87 -14.12
N GLU A 162 -15.42 15.35 -15.32
CA GLU A 162 -16.73 15.42 -15.96
C GLU A 162 -17.73 14.37 -15.47
N TRP A 163 -17.31 13.46 -14.57
CA TRP A 163 -18.20 12.46 -13.97
C TRP A 163 -19.15 13.06 -12.93
N ASN A 164 -20.47 12.97 -13.17
CA ASN A 164 -21.51 13.45 -12.25
C ASN A 164 -22.64 12.40 -12.05
N PRO A 165 -22.60 11.62 -10.96
CA PRO A 165 -23.59 10.56 -10.71
C PRO A 165 -24.98 11.09 -10.32
N ASP A 166 -25.08 12.35 -9.86
CA ASP A 166 -26.35 12.94 -9.42
C ASP A 166 -27.24 13.37 -10.60
N GLU A 167 -26.64 13.64 -11.76
CA GLU A 167 -27.33 14.18 -12.94
C GLU A 167 -27.41 13.18 -14.11
N ASN A 168 -26.57 12.15 -14.15
CA ASN A 168 -26.47 11.24 -15.29
C ASN A 168 -26.89 9.79 -14.94
N GLU A 169 -27.99 9.31 -15.55
CA GLU A 169 -28.49 7.94 -15.35
C GLU A 169 -27.53 6.86 -15.86
N ASP A 170 -26.66 7.16 -16.84
CA ASP A 170 -25.65 6.22 -17.36
C ASP A 170 -24.45 6.08 -16.39
N ASP A 171 -24.27 7.02 -15.46
CA ASP A 171 -23.24 6.95 -14.41
C ASP A 171 -23.69 6.11 -13.19
N ARG A 172 -24.90 5.50 -13.25
CA ARG A 172 -25.46 4.61 -12.22
C ARG A 172 -24.71 3.29 -12.02
N GLU A 173 -23.65 3.01 -12.78
CA GLU A 173 -22.66 1.98 -12.42
C GLU A 173 -21.78 2.41 -11.22
N HIS A 174 -22.41 2.86 -10.13
CA HIS A 174 -21.76 3.55 -9.01
C HIS A 174 -20.50 2.84 -8.52
N ARG A 175 -20.51 1.50 -8.40
CA ARG A 175 -19.33 0.76 -7.93
C ARG A 175 -18.14 0.83 -8.89
N ASN A 176 -18.37 0.67 -10.20
CA ASN A 176 -17.29 0.70 -11.20
C ASN A 176 -16.75 2.13 -11.36
N ALA A 177 -17.63 3.11 -11.38
CA ALA A 177 -17.24 4.52 -11.47
C ALA A 177 -16.46 4.98 -10.23
N LEU A 178 -16.89 4.59 -9.03
CA LEU A 178 -16.16 4.90 -7.79
C LEU A 178 -14.82 4.16 -7.72
N ALA A 179 -14.72 2.95 -8.26
CA ALA A 179 -13.44 2.25 -8.37
C ALA A 179 -12.49 2.97 -9.34
N ALA A 180 -12.98 3.44 -10.49
CA ALA A 180 -12.20 4.27 -11.41
C ALA A 180 -11.76 5.59 -10.76
N ARG A 181 -12.66 6.24 -10.00
CA ARG A 181 -12.37 7.47 -9.25
C ARG A 181 -11.33 7.28 -8.16
N GLY A 182 -11.45 6.23 -7.36
CA GLY A 182 -10.45 5.91 -6.35
C GLY A 182 -9.11 5.55 -6.98
N TYR A 183 -9.11 4.81 -8.08
CA TYR A 183 -7.88 4.51 -8.81
C TYR A 183 -7.18 5.77 -9.33
N TRP A 184 -7.93 6.74 -9.86
CA TRP A 184 -7.39 8.04 -10.27
C TRP A 184 -6.74 8.78 -9.11
N GLN A 185 -7.41 8.87 -7.97
CA GLN A 185 -6.88 9.54 -6.77
C GLN A 185 -5.62 8.86 -6.25
N ALA A 186 -5.63 7.52 -6.17
CA ALA A 186 -4.46 6.74 -5.79
C ALA A 186 -3.31 6.92 -6.79
N TYR A 187 -3.60 6.94 -8.10
CA TYR A 187 -2.60 7.20 -9.13
C TYR A 187 -1.93 8.57 -8.96
N GLN A 188 -2.69 9.63 -8.62
CA GLN A 188 -2.10 10.95 -8.33
C GLN A 188 -1.14 10.90 -7.13
N ALA A 189 -1.50 10.19 -6.07
CA ALA A 189 -0.62 10.01 -4.92
C ALA A 189 0.64 9.19 -5.28
N VAL A 190 0.50 8.14 -6.09
CA VAL A 190 1.62 7.32 -6.59
C VAL A 190 2.52 8.11 -7.52
N ARG A 191 1.96 8.95 -8.39
CA ARG A 191 2.70 9.85 -9.29
C ARG A 191 3.61 10.79 -8.51
N GLU A 192 3.15 11.27 -7.36
CA GLU A 192 3.94 12.07 -6.43
C GLU A 192 5.06 11.25 -5.78
N SER A 193 4.78 10.02 -5.35
CA SER A 193 5.81 9.09 -4.86
C SER A 193 6.87 8.78 -5.94
N VAL A 194 6.47 8.60 -7.20
CA VAL A 194 7.38 8.43 -8.35
C VAL A 194 8.26 9.67 -8.52
N ARG A 195 7.70 10.88 -8.40
CA ARG A 195 8.49 12.12 -8.47
C ARG A 195 9.57 12.15 -7.39
N LYS A 196 9.24 11.91 -6.12
CA LYS A 196 10.21 11.82 -5.00
C LYS A 196 11.33 10.80 -5.29
N VAL A 197 10.93 9.62 -5.77
CA VAL A 197 11.84 8.53 -6.14
C VAL A 197 12.71 8.87 -7.33
N LEU A 198 12.27 9.71 -8.26
CA LEU A 198 13.06 10.20 -9.39
C LEU A 198 13.97 11.38 -9.00
N GLU A 199 13.68 12.11 -7.92
CA GLU A 199 14.47 13.25 -7.43
C GLU A 199 15.66 12.89 -6.53
N GLY A 200 15.54 11.84 -5.73
CA GLY A 200 16.72 11.29 -5.04
C GLY A 200 16.38 10.23 -4.01
N GLU A 201 15.12 10.19 -3.60
CA GLU A 201 14.71 9.50 -2.39
C GLU A 201 14.77 7.97 -2.56
N ASN A 202 14.98 7.26 -1.45
CA ASN A 202 15.02 5.81 -1.46
C ASN A 202 13.62 5.26 -1.77
N PRO A 203 13.45 4.43 -2.81
CA PRO A 203 12.12 3.98 -3.22
C PRO A 203 11.44 3.07 -2.21
N GLY A 204 12.21 2.27 -1.45
CA GLY A 204 11.68 1.48 -0.35
C GLY A 204 11.13 2.38 0.75
N ALA A 205 11.82 3.46 1.11
CA ALA A 205 11.38 4.42 2.12
C ALA A 205 10.11 5.18 1.68
N VAL A 206 10.15 5.77 0.48
CA VAL A 206 8.99 6.49 -0.08
C VAL A 206 7.76 5.59 -0.15
N SER A 207 7.92 4.35 -0.61
CA SER A 207 6.80 3.42 -0.71
C SER A 207 6.27 2.99 0.66
N ASP A 208 7.15 2.82 1.64
CA ASP A 208 6.81 2.49 3.02
C ASP A 208 5.99 3.60 3.68
N ASP A 209 6.33 4.86 3.43
CA ASP A 209 5.63 6.00 3.99
C ASP A 209 4.30 6.31 3.26
N ASP A 210 4.25 6.09 1.94
CA ASP A 210 3.14 6.54 1.10
C ASP A 210 2.09 5.43 0.80
N HIS A 211 2.38 4.13 0.95
CA HIS A 211 1.42 3.07 0.56
C HIS A 211 0.09 3.09 1.32
N GLY A 212 0.09 3.64 2.54
CA GLY A 212 -1.13 3.87 3.32
C GLY A 212 -1.99 4.96 2.70
N ASP A 213 -1.39 6.03 2.19
CA ASP A 213 -2.08 7.10 1.47
C ASP A 213 -2.67 6.59 0.15
N TRP A 214 -1.91 5.79 -0.61
CA TRP A 214 -2.43 5.18 -1.85
C TRP A 214 -3.67 4.33 -1.60
N TYR A 215 -3.68 3.55 -0.51
CA TYR A 215 -4.84 2.74 -0.12
C TYR A 215 -6.03 3.62 0.27
N ARG A 216 -5.80 4.67 1.07
CA ARG A 216 -6.85 5.60 1.51
C ARG A 216 -7.51 6.31 0.32
N GLU A 217 -6.71 6.82 -0.62
CA GLU A 217 -7.21 7.45 -1.85
C GLU A 217 -7.98 6.45 -2.73
N MET A 218 -7.51 5.20 -2.81
CA MET A 218 -8.16 4.17 -3.62
C MET A 218 -9.59 3.85 -3.18
N PHE A 219 -9.87 3.92 -1.88
CA PHE A 219 -11.16 3.51 -1.31
C PHE A 219 -12.00 4.67 -0.76
N GLY A 220 -11.41 5.86 -0.58
CA GLY A 220 -12.07 7.07 -0.10
C GLY A 220 -13.40 7.40 -0.81
N PRO A 221 -13.49 7.35 -2.15
CA PRO A 221 -14.75 7.57 -2.86
C PRO A 221 -15.84 6.56 -2.49
N SER A 222 -15.48 5.29 -2.31
CA SER A 222 -16.44 4.24 -1.96
C SER A 222 -16.96 4.40 -0.52
N VAL A 223 -16.14 4.91 0.39
CA VAL A 223 -16.56 5.26 1.75
C VAL A 223 -17.46 6.48 1.76
N THR A 224 -17.09 7.53 1.02
CA THR A 224 -17.89 8.77 0.90
C THR A 224 -19.29 8.49 0.34
N ALA A 225 -19.37 7.58 -0.63
CA ALA A 225 -20.64 7.12 -1.20
C ALA A 225 -21.42 6.12 -0.32
N GLY A 226 -20.90 5.76 0.86
CA GLY A 226 -21.53 4.82 1.79
C GLY A 226 -21.53 3.35 1.33
N LEU A 227 -20.73 2.99 0.32
CA LEU A 227 -20.59 1.60 -0.14
C LEU A 227 -19.64 0.78 0.74
N LEU A 228 -18.69 1.45 1.40
CA LEU A 228 -17.78 0.87 2.38
C LEU A 228 -17.90 1.62 3.71
N ARG A 229 -17.58 0.95 4.81
CA ARG A 229 -17.58 1.59 6.14
C ARG A 229 -16.30 2.41 6.27
N THR A 230 -16.35 3.49 7.05
CA THR A 230 -15.17 4.28 7.40
C THR A 230 -14.06 3.42 8.01
N ALA A 231 -14.41 2.44 8.85
CA ALA A 231 -13.47 1.51 9.46
C ALA A 231 -12.70 0.64 8.45
N ASP A 232 -13.18 0.49 7.20
CA ASP A 232 -12.49 -0.26 6.16
C ASP A 232 -11.26 0.51 5.60
N LEU A 233 -11.11 1.80 5.94
CA LEU A 233 -9.89 2.61 5.68
C LEU A 233 -8.82 2.48 6.76
N ALA A 234 -9.04 1.67 7.80
CA ALA A 234 -8.14 1.57 8.97
C ALA A 234 -6.72 1.06 8.66
N GLY A 235 -6.44 0.65 7.42
CA GLY A 235 -5.14 0.14 6.99
C GLY A 235 -5.14 -1.38 6.88
N TYR A 236 -4.15 -2.04 7.48
CA TYR A 236 -3.98 -3.48 7.36
C TYR A 236 -5.20 -4.26 7.84
N ARG A 237 -5.41 -5.42 7.21
CA ARG A 237 -6.53 -6.30 7.54
C ARG A 237 -6.43 -6.80 8.98
N ASN A 238 -7.60 -6.98 9.57
CA ASN A 238 -7.78 -7.55 10.90
C ASN A 238 -8.41 -8.96 10.87
N ASP A 239 -8.60 -9.49 9.66
CA ASP A 239 -9.16 -10.81 9.42
C ASP A 239 -8.29 -11.61 8.44
N GLN A 240 -8.46 -12.93 8.47
CA GLN A 240 -7.84 -13.80 7.47
C GLN A 240 -8.54 -13.65 6.13
N VAL A 241 -7.74 -13.53 5.07
CA VAL A 241 -8.23 -13.49 3.68
C VAL A 241 -7.71 -14.70 2.90
N TYR A 242 -8.41 -15.03 1.82
CA TYR A 242 -8.07 -16.10 0.89
C TYR A 242 -8.10 -15.55 -0.52
N ILE A 243 -7.07 -15.84 -1.30
CA ILE A 243 -6.96 -15.39 -2.68
C ILE A 243 -7.75 -16.35 -3.56
N ARG A 244 -8.70 -15.82 -4.33
CA ARG A 244 -9.55 -16.63 -5.21
C ARG A 244 -8.69 -17.34 -6.27
N ARG A 245 -8.88 -18.66 -6.42
CA ARG A 245 -8.13 -19.52 -7.37
C ARG A 245 -6.62 -19.61 -7.09
N SER A 246 -6.19 -19.39 -5.85
CA SER A 246 -4.82 -19.61 -5.42
C SER A 246 -4.79 -20.64 -4.29
N MET A 247 -3.78 -21.50 -4.30
CA MET A 247 -3.46 -22.41 -3.19
C MET A 247 -2.64 -21.71 -2.11
N HIS A 248 -2.11 -20.51 -2.40
CA HIS A 248 -1.45 -19.68 -1.41
C HIS A 248 -2.46 -19.13 -0.41
N VAL A 249 -2.13 -19.28 0.87
CA VAL A 249 -2.84 -18.65 1.97
C VAL A 249 -1.93 -17.56 2.53
N PRO A 250 -2.32 -16.28 2.40
CA PRO A 250 -1.53 -15.18 2.98
C PRO A 250 -1.26 -15.40 4.46
N PRO A 251 -0.16 -14.84 5.01
CA PRO A 251 0.15 -14.88 6.43
C PRO A 251 -1.07 -14.52 7.30
N ARG A 252 -1.12 -14.97 8.55
CA ARG A 252 -2.20 -14.52 9.43
C ARG A 252 -2.15 -13.00 9.64
N TYR A 253 -3.30 -12.38 9.87
CA TYR A 253 -3.39 -10.91 9.97
C TYR A 253 -2.53 -10.35 11.12
N GLU A 254 -2.32 -11.12 12.18
CA GLU A 254 -1.42 -10.77 13.28
C GLU A 254 0.04 -10.67 12.82
N ALA A 255 0.44 -11.48 11.84
CA ALA A 255 1.80 -11.50 11.29
C ALA A 255 2.06 -10.38 10.28
N VAL A 256 1.02 -9.82 9.64
CA VAL A 256 1.15 -8.75 8.64
C VAL A 256 1.96 -7.57 9.20
N ARG A 257 1.75 -7.22 10.46
CA ARG A 257 2.40 -6.09 11.15
C ARG A 257 3.89 -6.31 11.41
N ASP A 258 4.34 -7.57 11.42
CA ASP A 258 5.76 -7.89 11.48
C ASP A 258 6.34 -8.00 10.07
N CYS A 259 5.56 -8.57 9.13
CA CYS A 259 5.94 -8.80 7.75
C CYS A 259 6.14 -7.52 6.95
N MET A 260 5.24 -6.54 7.07
CA MET A 260 5.26 -5.32 6.25
C MET A 260 6.50 -4.45 6.52
N PRO A 261 6.87 -4.15 7.79
CA PRO A 261 8.13 -3.46 8.06
C PRO A 261 9.35 -4.21 7.55
N ALA A 262 9.42 -5.54 7.76
CA ALA A 262 10.54 -6.35 7.26
C ALA A 262 10.63 -6.35 5.73
N PHE A 263 9.49 -6.37 5.05
CA PHE A 263 9.41 -6.24 3.60
C PHE A 263 9.93 -4.89 3.11
N PHE A 264 9.55 -3.79 3.75
CA PHE A 264 10.06 -2.47 3.38
C PHE A 264 11.51 -2.24 3.77
N ASP A 265 12.01 -2.87 4.85
CA ASP A 265 13.43 -2.92 5.18
C ASP A 265 14.23 -3.57 4.03
N LEU A 266 13.77 -4.71 3.53
CA LEU A 266 14.37 -5.38 2.36
C LEU A 266 14.32 -4.52 1.10
N LEU A 267 13.23 -3.80 0.85
CA LEU A 267 13.14 -2.87 -0.29
C LEU A 267 14.10 -1.68 -0.17
N ARG A 268 14.30 -1.16 1.05
CA ARG A 268 15.23 -0.07 1.32
C ARG A 268 16.68 -0.49 1.09
N GLU A 269 17.00 -1.72 1.47
CA GLU A 269 18.36 -2.28 1.43
C GLU A 269 18.73 -2.91 0.08
N GLU A 270 17.78 -3.38 -0.73
CA GLU A 270 18.09 -4.06 -1.99
C GLU A 270 18.70 -3.09 -3.02
N PRO A 271 19.96 -3.31 -3.45
CA PRO A 271 20.62 -2.43 -4.40
C PRO A 271 20.16 -2.63 -5.84
N GLU A 272 19.67 -3.83 -6.20
CA GLU A 272 19.36 -4.16 -7.60
C GLU A 272 17.95 -3.72 -7.99
N PRO A 273 17.78 -2.82 -8.97
CA PRO A 273 16.46 -2.34 -9.36
C PRO A 273 15.53 -3.45 -9.87
N SER A 274 16.05 -4.42 -10.63
CA SER A 274 15.28 -5.56 -11.13
C SER A 274 14.71 -6.41 -10.00
N VAL A 275 15.49 -6.65 -8.95
CA VAL A 275 15.05 -7.39 -7.75
C VAL A 275 13.98 -6.60 -7.01
N ARG A 276 14.16 -5.29 -6.82
CA ARG A 276 13.13 -4.43 -6.21
C ARG A 276 11.82 -4.44 -6.99
N VAL A 277 11.86 -4.38 -8.32
CA VAL A 277 10.65 -4.44 -9.15
C VAL A 277 9.89 -5.74 -8.93
N VAL A 278 10.57 -6.88 -9.10
CA VAL A 278 9.92 -8.18 -9.06
C VAL A 278 9.49 -8.54 -7.64
N LEU A 279 10.39 -8.45 -6.64
CA LEU A 279 10.06 -8.80 -5.26
C LEU A 279 9.23 -7.74 -4.55
N GLY A 280 9.37 -6.47 -4.90
CA GLY A 280 8.50 -5.40 -4.41
C GLY A 280 7.04 -5.70 -4.73
N HIS A 281 6.74 -6.03 -5.98
CA HIS A 281 5.40 -6.48 -6.33
C HIS A 281 5.05 -7.81 -5.63
N PHE A 282 5.85 -8.85 -5.87
CA PHE A 282 5.52 -10.22 -5.49
C PHE A 282 5.32 -10.40 -3.98
N VAL A 283 6.25 -9.90 -3.17
CA VAL A 283 6.19 -10.06 -1.72
C VAL A 283 5.06 -9.26 -1.10
N PHE A 284 4.75 -8.07 -1.63
CA PHE A 284 3.59 -7.30 -1.20
C PHE A 284 2.28 -8.07 -1.39
N VAL A 285 2.04 -8.61 -2.60
CA VAL A 285 0.81 -9.38 -2.89
C VAL A 285 0.78 -10.74 -2.19
N TYR A 286 1.96 -11.31 -1.88
CA TYR A 286 2.11 -12.52 -1.06
C TYR A 286 1.70 -12.29 0.40
N ILE A 287 2.13 -11.18 1.02
CA ILE A 287 1.73 -10.78 2.37
C ILE A 287 0.22 -10.44 2.40
N HIS A 288 -0.26 -9.82 1.32
CA HIS A 288 -1.65 -9.44 1.13
C HIS A 288 -2.17 -8.57 2.31
N PRO A 289 -1.57 -7.39 2.54
CA PRO A 289 -1.76 -6.66 3.79
C PRO A 289 -3.15 -6.05 3.98
N TYR A 290 -3.91 -5.80 2.92
CA TYR A 290 -5.22 -5.14 2.98
C TYR A 290 -6.39 -6.10 2.75
N MET A 291 -7.61 -5.65 3.07
CA MET A 291 -8.85 -6.42 2.83
C MET A 291 -9.19 -6.52 1.33
N ASP A 292 -8.92 -5.47 0.56
CA ASP A 292 -9.04 -5.40 -0.91
C ASP A 292 -7.95 -4.45 -1.45
N GLY A 293 -7.73 -4.43 -2.76
CA GLY A 293 -6.83 -3.48 -3.42
C GLY A 293 -5.38 -3.94 -3.52
N ASN A 294 -5.02 -5.08 -2.92
CA ASN A 294 -3.63 -5.58 -2.89
C ASN A 294 -3.01 -5.71 -4.28
N GLY A 295 -3.76 -6.21 -5.28
CA GLY A 295 -3.29 -6.30 -6.67
C GLY A 295 -3.01 -4.93 -7.31
N ARG A 296 -3.91 -3.95 -7.10
CA ARG A 296 -3.79 -2.59 -7.62
C ARG A 296 -2.62 -1.85 -6.98
N ILE A 297 -2.51 -1.91 -5.65
CA ILE A 297 -1.38 -1.33 -4.90
C ILE A 297 -0.06 -2.03 -5.26
N GLY A 298 -0.06 -3.36 -5.44
CA GLY A 298 1.12 -4.11 -5.88
C GLY A 298 1.64 -3.66 -7.25
N ARG A 299 0.74 -3.37 -8.20
CA ARG A 299 1.09 -2.81 -9.52
C ARG A 299 1.57 -1.36 -9.45
N PHE A 300 1.04 -0.54 -8.54
CA PHE A 300 1.60 0.79 -8.29
C PHE A 300 3.00 0.71 -7.66
N LEU A 301 3.19 -0.14 -6.66
CA LEU A 301 4.49 -0.38 -6.03
C LEU A 301 5.52 -0.86 -7.05
N MET A 302 5.14 -1.78 -7.93
CA MET A 302 5.95 -2.21 -9.07
C MET A 302 6.42 -1.02 -9.92
N ASN A 303 5.51 -0.10 -10.27
CA ASN A 303 5.83 1.05 -11.10
C ASN A 303 6.71 2.09 -10.38
N VAL A 304 6.58 2.26 -9.06
CA VAL A 304 7.52 3.05 -8.27
C VAL A 304 8.93 2.45 -8.32
N MET A 305 9.04 1.12 -8.21
CA MET A 305 10.34 0.43 -8.33
C MET A 305 10.91 0.50 -9.75
N LEU A 306 10.06 0.43 -10.78
CA LEU A 306 10.46 0.58 -12.18
C LEU A 306 11.07 1.96 -12.42
N ALA A 307 10.40 3.01 -11.95
CA ALA A 307 10.89 4.39 -12.03
C ALA A 307 12.27 4.55 -11.35
N ALA A 308 12.46 3.93 -10.18
CA ALA A 308 13.74 3.97 -9.47
C ALA A 308 14.90 3.34 -10.26
N GLY A 309 14.61 2.34 -11.10
CA GLY A 309 15.58 1.72 -12.02
C GLY A 309 15.69 2.40 -13.38
N GLY A 310 14.81 3.38 -13.66
CA GLY A 310 14.66 4.04 -14.95
C GLY A 310 13.98 3.21 -16.03
N TYR A 311 13.27 2.17 -15.64
CA TYR A 311 12.37 1.45 -16.55
C TYR A 311 11.09 2.26 -16.80
N PRO A 312 10.47 2.14 -17.98
CA PRO A 312 9.20 2.81 -18.27
C PRO A 312 8.09 2.32 -17.34
N TRP A 313 7.09 3.18 -17.10
CA TRP A 313 5.85 2.74 -16.48
C TRP A 313 5.25 1.61 -17.31
N THR A 314 4.98 0.47 -16.68
CA THR A 314 4.61 -0.76 -17.35
C THR A 314 3.22 -1.21 -16.92
N VAL A 315 2.37 -1.49 -17.91
CA VAL A 315 1.00 -1.99 -17.70
C VAL A 315 0.99 -3.51 -17.85
N ILE A 316 0.32 -4.20 -16.93
CA ILE A 316 0.01 -5.63 -17.08
C ILE A 316 -1.32 -5.72 -17.86
N PRO A 317 -1.33 -6.22 -19.11
CA PRO A 317 -2.55 -6.28 -19.90
C PRO A 317 -3.54 -7.30 -19.32
N LEU A 318 -4.83 -7.01 -19.45
CA LEU A 318 -5.93 -7.89 -19.00
C LEU A 318 -5.88 -9.23 -19.72
N GLU A 319 -5.48 -9.22 -20.98
CA GLU A 319 -5.35 -10.39 -21.85
C GLU A 319 -4.28 -11.36 -21.34
N LYS A 320 -3.30 -10.85 -20.59
CA LYS A 320 -2.23 -11.63 -19.94
C LYS A 320 -2.54 -11.95 -18.47
N ARG A 321 -3.79 -11.76 -18.01
CA ARG A 321 -4.19 -11.99 -16.62
C ARG A 321 -3.91 -13.42 -16.16
N ASP A 322 -4.19 -14.43 -16.99
CA ASP A 322 -4.01 -15.82 -16.59
C ASP A 322 -2.52 -16.16 -16.46
N ASP A 323 -1.68 -15.75 -17.42
CA ASP A 323 -0.21 -15.87 -17.33
C ASP A 323 0.36 -15.18 -16.07
N TYR A 324 -0.14 -13.98 -15.77
CA TYR A 324 0.23 -13.22 -14.57
C TYR A 324 -0.14 -13.97 -13.28
N MET A 325 -1.36 -14.50 -13.20
CA MET A 325 -1.83 -15.24 -12.03
C MET A 325 -1.08 -16.57 -11.86
N ASP A 326 -0.83 -17.29 -12.95
CA ASP A 326 -0.07 -18.55 -12.93
C ASP A 326 1.38 -18.32 -12.48
N ALA A 327 2.01 -17.22 -12.92
CA ALA A 327 3.35 -16.85 -12.49
C ALA A 327 3.41 -16.49 -11.00
N LEU A 328 2.42 -15.77 -10.47
CA LEU A 328 2.30 -15.48 -9.04
C LEU A 328 2.04 -16.74 -8.20
N GLU A 329 1.18 -17.64 -8.69
CA GLU A 329 0.85 -18.91 -8.04
C GLU A 329 2.11 -19.77 -7.91
N LYS A 330 2.88 -19.91 -9.00
CA LYS A 330 4.12 -20.67 -8.99
C LYS A 330 5.15 -20.10 -8.02
N GLY A 331 5.31 -18.77 -7.99
CA GLY A 331 6.16 -18.11 -7.02
C GLY A 331 5.70 -18.34 -5.57
N SER A 332 4.39 -18.28 -5.31
CA SER A 332 3.85 -18.35 -3.95
C SER A 332 3.81 -19.77 -3.38
N VAL A 333 3.53 -20.76 -4.22
CA VAL A 333 3.34 -22.17 -3.82
C VAL A 333 4.61 -22.99 -4.00
N GLU A 334 5.30 -22.83 -5.12
CA GLU A 334 6.49 -23.61 -5.47
C GLU A 334 7.81 -22.88 -5.18
N GLN A 335 7.73 -21.60 -4.76
CA GLN A 335 8.89 -20.73 -4.54
C GLN A 335 9.72 -20.46 -5.81
N ASP A 336 9.14 -20.67 -7.00
CA ASP A 336 9.77 -20.40 -8.28
C ASP A 336 9.33 -19.05 -8.84
N ILE A 337 10.15 -18.01 -8.59
CA ILE A 337 9.91 -16.65 -9.05
C ILE A 337 10.24 -16.43 -10.53
N ALA A 338 10.92 -17.38 -11.18
CA ALA A 338 11.54 -17.14 -12.49
C ALA A 338 10.50 -16.81 -13.56
N LEU A 339 9.33 -17.47 -13.53
CA LEU A 339 8.25 -17.17 -14.46
C LEU A 339 7.72 -15.73 -14.30
N PHE A 340 7.59 -15.26 -13.07
CA PHE A 340 7.14 -13.90 -12.80
C PHE A 340 8.18 -12.86 -13.23
N ALA A 341 9.46 -13.13 -13.00
CA ALA A 341 10.55 -12.29 -13.49
C ALA A 341 10.59 -12.21 -15.02
N ILE A 342 10.44 -13.34 -15.72
CA ILE A 342 10.38 -13.40 -17.20
C ILE A 342 9.15 -12.64 -17.71
N PHE A 343 8.00 -12.84 -17.06
CA PHE A 343 6.74 -12.19 -17.43
C PHE A 343 6.87 -10.66 -17.38
N LEU A 344 7.31 -10.11 -16.25
CA LEU A 344 7.51 -8.67 -16.11
C LEU A 344 8.65 -8.16 -17.00
N GLY A 345 9.75 -8.90 -17.11
CA GLY A 345 10.88 -8.52 -17.95
C GLY A 345 10.52 -8.37 -19.43
N ARG A 346 9.61 -9.22 -19.95
CA ARG A 346 9.06 -9.08 -21.30
C ARG A 346 8.22 -7.83 -21.45
N LEU A 347 7.30 -7.56 -20.51
CA LEU A 347 6.45 -6.37 -20.55
C LEU A 347 7.27 -5.08 -20.51
N VAL A 348 8.29 -5.05 -19.65
CA VAL A 348 9.22 -3.92 -19.56
C VAL A 348 9.97 -3.73 -20.87
N SER A 349 10.45 -4.81 -21.48
CA SER A 349 11.16 -4.77 -22.77
C SER A 349 10.27 -4.33 -23.94
N GLU A 350 8.98 -4.68 -23.91
CA GLU A 350 7.96 -4.28 -24.89
C GLU A 350 7.52 -2.82 -24.73
N SER A 351 7.78 -2.21 -23.57
CA SER A 351 7.42 -0.82 -23.24
C SER A 351 8.52 0.21 -23.62
N PHE A 352 9.66 -0.26 -24.14
CA PHE A 352 10.76 0.57 -24.64
C PHE A 352 10.63 0.97 -26.11
#